data_AF-A0A9E4BH93-F1
#
_entry.id   AF-A0A9E4BH93-F1
#
_cell.length_a   1.000
_cell.length_b   1.000
_cell.length_c   1.000
_cell.angle_alpha   90.00
_cell.angle_beta   90.00
_cell.angle_gamma   90.00
#
_symmetry.space_group_name_H-M   'P 1'
#
loop_
_entity.id
_entity.type
_entity.pdbx_description
1 polymer ?
#
loop_
_entity_poly.entity_id
_entity_poly.type
_entity_poly.pdbx_seq_one_letter_code
_entity_poly.pdbx_strand_id
1 'polypeptide(L)'
;MKRRFLQRAVAEAEAHDVSKELFLGIMMLMLCLGIMILNVSQPVWRVYHHNPEPGDVVILYTSRGLAFSEDGRSATRNLGPGEFRKTVSDLVAEPDRHLHLFLKGGSRERMVNDAAYADSLLSVGTAGQKVRPAVYVHLW
;
A
#
# COMPACT_ATOMS: atom_id res chain seq x y z
N MET A 1 39.94 -45.92 25.21
CA MET A 1 39.20 -44.69 25.61
C MET A 1 39.16 -43.63 24.50
N LYS A 2 40.29 -43.32 23.83
CA LYS A 2 40.42 -42.31 22.75
C LYS A 2 39.42 -42.41 21.56
N ARG A 3 39.08 -43.63 21.11
CA ARG A 3 38.14 -43.85 19.98
C ARG A 3 36.69 -43.42 20.26
N ARG A 4 36.22 -43.57 21.50
CA ARG A 4 34.82 -43.28 21.88
C ARG A 4 34.56 -41.78 22.00
N PHE A 5 35.56 -41.00 22.41
CA PHE A 5 35.49 -39.54 22.45
C PHE A 5 35.50 -38.93 21.05
N LEU A 6 36.35 -39.45 20.14
CA LEU A 6 36.40 -38.97 18.75
C LEU A 6 35.10 -39.24 17.98
N GLN A 7 34.47 -40.40 18.17
CA GLN A 7 33.16 -40.69 17.56
C GLN A 7 32.05 -39.77 18.06
N ARG A 8 32.09 -39.38 19.34
CA ARG A 8 31.10 -38.49 19.94
C ARG A 8 31.25 -37.05 19.43
N ALA A 9 32.48 -36.57 19.27
CA ALA A 9 32.77 -35.26 18.71
C ALA A 9 32.38 -35.14 17.23
N VAL A 10 32.56 -36.21 16.44
CA VAL A 10 32.13 -36.24 15.02
C VAL A 10 30.60 -36.22 14.92
N ALA A 11 29.89 -37.01 15.73
CA ALA A 11 28.43 -37.03 15.75
C ALA A 11 27.82 -35.69 16.22
N GLU A 12 28.45 -35.01 17.19
CA GLU A 12 28.03 -33.67 17.61
C GLU A 12 28.29 -32.62 16.53
N ALA A 13 29.40 -32.70 15.80
CA ALA A 13 29.70 -31.80 14.69
C ALA A 13 28.68 -31.95 13.53
N GLU A 14 28.38 -33.20 13.12
CA GLU A 14 27.37 -33.47 12.09
C GLU A 14 25.97 -33.00 12.51
N ALA A 15 25.57 -33.25 13.75
CA ALA A 15 24.29 -32.75 14.27
C ALA A 15 24.23 -31.21 14.31
N HIS A 16 25.34 -30.55 14.65
CA HIS A 16 25.42 -29.10 14.69
C HIS A 16 25.37 -28.48 13.29
N ASP A 17 25.95 -29.12 12.28
CA ASP A 17 25.89 -28.65 10.89
C ASP A 17 24.50 -28.86 10.28
N VAL A 18 23.82 -30.00 10.54
CA VAL A 18 22.42 -30.20 10.17
C VAL A 18 21.51 -29.13 10.80
N SER A 19 21.76 -28.77 12.06
CA SER A 19 20.99 -27.70 12.73
C SER A 19 21.22 -26.32 12.11
N LYS A 20 22.43 -26.02 11.61
CA LYS A 20 22.74 -24.75 10.94
C LYS A 20 22.07 -24.66 9.56
N GLU A 21 22.12 -25.74 8.79
CA GLU A 21 21.48 -25.81 7.47
C GLU A 21 19.96 -25.68 7.58
N LEU A 22 19.35 -26.33 8.57
CA LEU A 22 17.93 -26.19 8.86
C LEU A 22 17.57 -24.76 9.27
N PHE A 23 18.37 -24.14 10.14
CA PHE A 23 18.13 -22.75 10.57
C PHE A 23 18.26 -21.76 9.41
N LEU A 24 19.28 -21.92 8.57
CA LEU A 24 19.46 -21.12 7.36
C LEU A 24 18.29 -21.30 6.39
N GLY A 25 17.81 -22.52 6.19
CA GLY A 25 16.63 -22.82 5.38
C GLY A 25 15.37 -22.12 5.89
N ILE A 26 15.12 -22.15 7.21
CA ILE A 26 13.99 -21.45 7.84
C ILE A 26 14.13 -19.93 7.69
N MET A 27 15.32 -19.37 7.90
CA MET A 27 15.57 -17.94 7.71
C MET A 27 15.32 -17.51 6.27
N MET A 28 15.76 -18.30 5.29
CA MET A 28 15.56 -18.01 3.87
C MET A 28 14.07 -18.08 3.50
N LEU A 29 13.34 -19.08 4.02
CA LEU A 29 11.88 -19.18 3.84
C LEU A 29 11.14 -17.98 4.45
N MET A 30 11.52 -17.55 5.65
CA MET A 30 10.92 -16.36 6.28
C MET A 30 11.22 -15.08 5.50
N LEU A 31 12.44 -14.92 4.98
CA LEU A 31 12.80 -13.78 4.13
C LEU A 31 11.98 -13.77 2.83
N CYS A 32 11.90 -14.91 2.15
CA CYS A 32 11.09 -15.06 0.93
C CYS A 32 9.61 -14.79 1.20
N LEU A 33 9.07 -15.29 2.32
CA LEU A 33 7.69 -15.02 2.72
C LEU A 33 7.48 -13.53 3.01
N GLY A 34 8.40 -12.87 3.71
CA GLY A 34 8.34 -11.43 3.98
C GLY A 34 8.34 -10.61 2.69
N ILE A 35 9.24 -10.91 1.75
CA ILE A 35 9.30 -10.24 0.45
C ILE A 35 8.03 -10.50 -0.36
N MET A 36 7.52 -11.74 -0.35
CA MET A 36 6.28 -12.09 -1.03
C MET A 36 5.09 -11.34 -0.45
N ILE A 37 4.98 -11.26 0.88
CA ILE A 37 3.95 -10.48 1.56
C ILE A 37 4.08 -9.01 1.16
N LEU A 38 5.27 -8.42 1.20
CA LEU A 38 5.47 -7.01 0.84
C LEU A 38 5.17 -6.71 -0.64
N ASN A 39 5.45 -7.66 -1.54
CA ASN A 39 5.18 -7.52 -2.97
C ASN A 39 3.71 -7.77 -3.33
N VAL A 40 3.01 -8.63 -2.58
CA VAL A 40 1.60 -9.00 -2.82
C VAL A 40 0.64 -8.13 -2.01
N SER A 41 1.07 -7.61 -0.86
CA SER A 41 0.30 -6.65 -0.09
C SER A 41 0.17 -5.40 -0.92
N GLN A 42 -0.99 -5.24 -1.55
CA GLN A 42 -1.42 -3.91 -1.96
C GLN A 42 -1.29 -2.99 -0.74
N PRO A 43 -0.93 -1.70 -0.90
CA PRO A 43 -0.93 -0.78 0.22
C PRO A 43 -2.24 -0.97 0.97
N VAL A 44 -2.25 -1.03 2.29
CA VAL A 44 -3.51 -1.18 3.03
C VAL A 44 -4.20 0.17 3.04
N TRP A 45 -4.78 0.53 1.89
CA TRP A 45 -5.73 1.63 1.83
C TRP A 45 -6.81 1.29 2.82
N ARG A 46 -7.27 2.32 3.51
CA ARG A 46 -8.51 2.27 4.21
C ARG A 46 -9.62 2.06 3.16
N VAL A 47 -9.87 0.80 2.79
CA VAL A 47 -11.10 0.36 2.11
C VAL A 47 -12.20 0.50 3.15
N TYR A 48 -12.54 1.74 3.43
CA TYR A 48 -13.63 2.12 4.30
C TYR A 48 -14.71 2.67 3.40
N HIS A 49 -15.93 2.23 3.64
CA HIS A 49 -17.14 2.77 3.05
C HIS A 49 -17.45 4.18 3.63
N HIS A 50 -16.45 5.05 3.76
CA HIS A 50 -16.70 6.45 4.07
C HIS A 50 -17.25 7.09 2.81
N ASN A 51 -18.52 7.52 2.89
CA ASN A 51 -19.09 8.32 1.82
C ASN A 51 -18.37 9.67 1.80
N PRO A 52 -18.20 10.29 0.62
CA PRO A 52 -17.67 11.65 0.53
C PRO A 52 -18.52 12.61 1.37
N GLU A 53 -17.86 13.48 2.13
CA GLU A 53 -18.49 14.61 2.80
C GLU A 53 -18.43 15.87 1.92
N PRO A 54 -19.32 16.86 2.14
CA PRO A 54 -19.23 18.14 1.45
C PRO A 54 -17.86 18.79 1.66
N GLY A 55 -17.14 19.04 0.57
CA GLY A 55 -15.79 19.60 0.59
C GLY A 55 -14.70 18.58 0.24
N ASP A 56 -14.98 17.29 0.33
CA ASP A 56 -14.04 16.25 -0.12
C ASP A 56 -13.80 16.33 -1.62
N VAL A 57 -12.62 15.87 -2.03
CA VAL A 57 -12.27 15.74 -3.43
C VAL A 57 -12.67 14.35 -3.90
N VAL A 58 -13.59 14.28 -4.85
CA VAL A 58 -14.02 13.01 -5.44
C VAL A 58 -13.59 12.93 -6.91
N ILE A 59 -12.89 11.84 -7.26
CA ILE A 59 -12.41 11.58 -8.62
C ILE A 59 -12.95 10.23 -9.10
N LEU A 60 -13.57 10.26 -10.28
CA LEU A 60 -14.09 9.09 -10.98
C LEU A 60 -13.09 8.61 -12.04
N TYR A 61 -12.81 7.31 -12.02
CA TYR A 61 -12.09 6.59 -13.06
C TYR A 61 -13.11 5.97 -14.02
N THR A 62 -13.40 6.69 -15.10
CA THR A 62 -14.36 6.25 -16.13
C THR A 62 -13.65 5.65 -17.34
N SER A 63 -14.40 4.97 -18.21
CA SER A 63 -13.88 4.46 -19.49
C SER A 63 -13.40 5.57 -20.44
N ARG A 64 -13.87 6.82 -20.27
CA ARG A 64 -13.47 7.98 -21.08
C ARG A 64 -12.30 8.76 -20.49
N GLY A 65 -11.89 8.44 -19.25
CA GLY A 65 -10.85 9.17 -18.53
C GLY A 65 -11.24 9.52 -17.10
N LEU A 66 -10.51 10.45 -16.51
CA LEU A 66 -10.72 10.92 -15.14
C LEU A 66 -11.73 12.07 -15.12
N ALA A 67 -12.57 12.14 -14.09
CA ALA A 67 -13.50 13.23 -13.89
C ALA A 67 -13.68 13.57 -12.40
N PHE A 68 -13.96 14.83 -12.10
CA PHE A 68 -14.40 15.27 -10.79
C PHE A 68 -15.85 14.85 -10.58
N SER A 69 -16.20 14.59 -9.34
CA SER A 69 -17.55 14.34 -8.87
C SER A 69 -17.76 15.05 -7.54
N GLU A 70 -19.02 15.27 -7.18
CA GLU A 70 -19.39 15.74 -5.85
C GLU A 70 -19.74 14.58 -4.92
N ASP A 71 -20.23 13.46 -5.47
CA ASP A 71 -20.88 12.39 -4.72
C ASP A 71 -20.41 10.97 -5.08
N GLY A 72 -19.51 10.84 -6.06
CA GLY A 72 -19.04 9.55 -6.55
C GLY A 72 -19.98 8.87 -7.56
N ARG A 73 -21.08 9.52 -7.96
CA ARG A 73 -22.10 8.96 -8.87
C ARG A 73 -22.02 9.57 -10.26
N SER A 74 -21.99 10.90 -10.34
CA SER A 74 -21.97 11.63 -11.61
C SER A 74 -20.71 12.47 -11.78
N ALA A 75 -20.19 12.50 -13.01
CA ALA A 75 -19.10 13.37 -13.38
C ALA A 75 -19.59 14.81 -13.50
N THR A 76 -18.99 15.73 -12.75
CA THR A 76 -19.23 17.17 -12.87
C THR A 76 -18.39 17.75 -14.01
N ARG A 77 -17.12 17.35 -14.11
CA ARG A 77 -16.17 17.85 -15.11
C ARG A 77 -15.03 16.86 -15.34
N ASN A 78 -14.53 16.75 -16.56
CA ASN A 78 -13.35 15.93 -16.85
C ASN A 78 -12.07 16.55 -16.26
N LEU A 79 -11.16 15.70 -15.79
CA LEU A 79 -9.80 16.10 -15.40
C LEU A 79 -8.91 16.14 -16.64
N GLY A 80 -8.23 17.26 -16.82
CA GLY A 80 -7.17 17.44 -17.79
C GLY A 80 -5.86 16.76 -17.37
N PRO A 81 -4.87 16.74 -18.28
CA PRO A 81 -3.54 16.21 -17.98
C PRO A 81 -2.90 16.93 -16.79
N GLY A 82 -2.36 16.18 -15.84
CA GLY A 82 -1.65 16.73 -14.67
C GLY A 82 -2.54 17.32 -13.57
N GLU A 83 -3.83 17.55 -13.81
CA GLU A 83 -4.75 18.10 -12.81
C GLU A 83 -4.89 17.20 -11.57
N PHE A 84 -4.81 15.89 -11.75
CA PHE A 84 -4.78 14.94 -10.64
C PHE A 84 -3.64 15.27 -9.67
N ARG A 85 -2.39 15.38 -10.17
CA ARG A 85 -1.21 15.64 -9.34
C ARG A 85 -1.28 17.01 -8.66
N LYS A 86 -1.77 18.02 -9.38
CA LYS A 86 -1.99 19.36 -8.82
C LYS A 86 -2.98 19.30 -7.65
N THR A 87 -4.12 18.66 -7.86
CA THR A 87 -5.17 18.49 -6.83
C THR A 87 -4.65 17.79 -5.58
N VAL A 88 -3.89 16.70 -5.75
CA VAL A 88 -3.26 15.97 -4.64
C VAL A 88 -2.24 16.83 -3.90
N SER A 89 -1.47 17.65 -4.62
CA SER A 89 -0.49 18.55 -4.01
C SER A 89 -1.16 19.67 -3.21
N ASP A 90 -2.25 20.22 -3.74
CA ASP A 90 -3.03 21.28 -3.08
C ASP A 90 -3.67 20.75 -1.78
N LEU A 91 -4.14 19.50 -1.77
CA LEU A 91 -4.69 18.83 -0.59
C LEU A 91 -3.71 18.73 0.59
N VAL A 92 -2.39 18.79 0.36
CA VAL A 92 -1.39 18.79 1.44
C VAL A 92 -1.62 19.97 2.40
N ALA A 93 -2.13 21.10 1.90
CA ALA A 93 -2.44 22.28 2.70
C ALA A 93 -3.82 22.25 3.37
N GLU A 94 -4.65 21.24 3.08
CA GLU A 94 -6.06 21.17 3.48
C GLU A 94 -6.35 19.87 4.27
N PRO A 95 -5.90 19.77 5.54
CA PRO A 95 -5.89 18.51 6.28
C PRO A 95 -7.25 17.89 6.57
N ASP A 96 -8.30 18.71 6.58
CA ASP A 96 -9.68 18.29 6.87
C ASP A 96 -10.47 17.86 5.63
N ARG A 97 -9.86 17.89 4.44
CA ARG A 97 -10.49 17.44 3.19
C ARG A 97 -9.91 16.11 2.77
N HIS A 98 -10.74 15.15 2.42
CA HIS A 98 -10.31 13.81 2.04
C HIS A 98 -10.40 13.58 0.53
N LEU A 99 -9.63 12.59 0.05
CA LEU A 99 -9.61 12.21 -1.36
C LEU A 99 -10.35 10.88 -1.53
N HIS A 100 -11.38 10.87 -2.37
CA HIS A 100 -12.16 9.68 -2.71
C HIS A 100 -11.99 9.34 -4.17
N LEU A 101 -11.59 8.10 -4.46
CA LEU A 101 -11.33 7.62 -5.80
C LEU A 101 -12.28 6.48 -6.13
N PHE A 102 -13.13 6.67 -7.12
CA PHE A 102 -14.16 5.71 -7.52
C PHE A 102 -13.84 5.08 -8.86
N LEU A 103 -13.83 3.76 -8.91
CA LEU A 103 -13.75 3.02 -10.16
C LEU A 103 -15.14 2.92 -10.80
N LYS A 104 -15.31 3.50 -12.00
CA LYS A 104 -16.55 3.52 -12.79
C LYS A 104 -16.28 3.13 -14.25
N GLY A 105 -15.64 1.97 -14.44
CA GLY A 105 -15.33 1.42 -15.77
C GLY A 105 -14.00 1.91 -16.37
N GLY A 106 -13.18 2.64 -15.62
CA GLY A 106 -11.81 2.99 -15.99
C GLY A 106 -10.77 1.92 -15.62
N SER A 107 -9.49 2.28 -15.68
CA SER A 107 -8.39 1.36 -15.32
C SER A 107 -8.19 1.29 -13.80
N ARG A 108 -8.40 0.09 -13.24
CA ARG A 108 -8.10 -0.21 -11.83
C ARG A 108 -6.63 0.00 -11.51
N GLU A 109 -5.73 -0.46 -12.38
CA GLU A 109 -4.28 -0.34 -12.19
C GLU A 109 -3.87 1.13 -12.09
N ARG A 110 -4.38 1.97 -13.00
CA ARG A 110 -4.13 3.41 -12.97
C ARG A 110 -4.61 4.03 -11.66
N MET A 111 -5.83 3.67 -11.22
CA MET A 111 -6.38 4.16 -9.95
C MET A 111 -5.49 3.77 -8.78
N VAL A 112 -5.06 2.52 -8.69
CA VAL A 112 -4.18 2.05 -7.60
C VAL A 112 -2.85 2.81 -7.61
N ASN A 113 -2.26 3.06 -8.78
CA ASN A 113 -0.99 3.81 -8.88
C ASN A 113 -1.15 5.29 -8.46
N ASP A 114 -2.16 5.96 -9.00
CA ASP A 114 -2.47 7.36 -8.70
C ASP A 114 -2.73 7.57 -7.21
N ALA A 115 -3.42 6.61 -6.64
CA ALA A 115 -3.80 6.68 -5.27
C ALA A 115 -2.54 6.45 -4.38
N ALA A 116 -1.55 5.64 -4.82
CA ALA A 116 -0.39 5.25 -4.02
C ALA A 116 0.59 6.43 -3.98
N TYR A 117 0.64 7.14 -5.10
CA TYR A 117 1.20 8.47 -5.17
C TYR A 117 0.53 9.43 -4.19
N ALA A 118 -0.80 9.50 -4.16
CA ALA A 118 -1.52 10.37 -3.22
C ALA A 118 -1.23 10.01 -1.76
N ASP A 119 -1.30 8.73 -1.40
CA ASP A 119 -0.99 8.24 -0.07
C ASP A 119 0.45 8.59 0.34
N SER A 120 1.43 8.43 -0.56
CA SER A 120 2.83 8.77 -0.27
C SER A 120 3.04 10.26 0.05
N LEU A 121 2.28 11.15 -0.60
CA LEU A 121 2.35 12.59 -0.36
C LEU A 121 1.57 13.00 0.89
N LEU A 122 0.42 12.37 1.11
CA LEU A 122 -0.50 12.68 2.19
C LEU A 122 -0.12 11.94 3.50
N SER A 123 0.89 11.07 3.55
CA SER A 123 1.19 10.26 4.76
C SER A 123 2.33 10.71 5.70
N VAL A 124 3.05 11.82 5.46
CA VAL A 124 4.30 12.15 6.21
C VAL A 124 4.20 13.29 7.25
N GLY A 125 3.75 13.06 8.48
CA GLY A 125 3.85 14.06 9.55
C GLY A 125 5.14 13.93 10.39
N THR A 126 5.97 14.98 10.50
CA THR A 126 7.19 14.98 11.33
C THR A 126 6.97 15.32 12.82
N ALA A 127 5.75 15.72 13.23
CA ALA A 127 5.52 16.35 14.54
C ALA A 127 4.30 15.82 15.32
N GLY A 128 3.77 14.63 15.00
CA GLY A 128 2.76 13.96 15.84
C GLY A 128 1.41 14.67 15.99
N GLN A 129 1.07 15.65 15.15
CA GLN A 129 -0.24 16.31 15.12
C GLN A 129 -1.04 15.98 13.85
N LYS A 130 -2.36 16.24 13.95
CA LYS A 130 -3.50 15.79 13.12
C LYS A 130 -3.11 15.30 11.72
N VAL A 131 -3.41 14.02 11.53
CA VAL A 131 -3.11 13.19 10.36
C VAL A 131 -3.88 13.71 9.16
N ARG A 132 -3.10 14.02 8.12
CA ARG A 132 -3.38 14.54 6.77
C ARG A 132 -4.56 13.86 6.04
N PRO A 133 -5.02 14.42 4.89
CA PRO A 133 -6.14 13.90 4.11
C PRO A 133 -6.10 12.39 3.91
N ALA A 134 -7.18 11.70 4.28
CA ALA A 134 -7.30 10.28 4.00
C ALA A 134 -7.56 10.04 2.50
N VAL A 135 -6.99 8.96 1.98
CA VAL A 135 -7.28 8.48 0.62
C VAL A 135 -8.18 7.25 0.71
N TYR A 136 -9.39 7.37 0.17
CA TYR A 136 -10.38 6.30 0.11
C TYR A 136 -10.53 5.78 -1.32
N VAL A 137 -10.48 4.46 -1.46
CA VAL A 137 -10.60 3.79 -2.76
C VAL A 137 -11.87 2.95 -2.80
N HIS A 138 -12.70 3.22 -3.80
CA HIS A 138 -14.02 2.61 -4.00
C HIS A 138 -13.99 1.75 -5.26
N LEU A 139 -13.84 0.44 -5.05
CA LEU A 139 -13.86 -0.60 -6.08
C LEU A 139 -15.28 -1.18 -6.12
N TRP A 140 -16.10 -0.76 -7.08
CA TRP A 140 -17.45 -1.29 -7.32
C TRP A 140 -17.44 -2.21 -8.54
#